data_AF-A0A2D4M698-F1
#
_entry.id   AF-A0A2D4M698-F1
#
_cell.length_a   1.000
_cell.length_b   1.000
_cell.length_c   1.000
_cell.angle_alpha   90.00
_cell.angle_beta   90.00
_cell.angle_gamma   90.00
#
_symmetry.space_group_name_H-M   'P 1'
#
loop_
_entity.id
_entity.type
_entity.pdbx_description
1 polymer ?
#
loop_
_entity_poly.entity_id
_entity_poly.type
_entity_poly.pdbx_seq_one_letter_code
_entity_poly.pdbx_strand_id
1 'polypeptide(L)'
;NVQLNRTLRNHLQALIDMLEVLTDCVQHICSRQEMVPLEHVYSLPSSVLHIIKNTFLHCKNSESLYAECFHIVSDLLQSLFKGTYGLQKQLMLLLDILSINSCATEDSIRIMASVIHTMLEICSAISSIDHALHANTWKFIIRQILKHKSLIKDSLKHSDIFSGLCEDILFSFQSCLQLAEHMKLSGTQEIIDYKIFQRTIKLCRFFANSLMHYIKEFTSFLVDSCYQLHQTYLQIYSKFPPSLHALVISEAHQDEIARGFLMSLDSLLLPLLAFRPFVEVVLSKTLALSPELHFPQCQLLLSLMALLPSQPQDVQALWNSGSQLPEEIPRLPLFAALLLSLQQCPSELSLPVFLQRATETGQAEGPLTFYHYVCIHLCTFITSLSVSHFHLLETLLLETVLGPNMIMALLAMDVWCFLAR
;
A
#
# COMPACT_ATOMS: atom_id res chain seq x y z
N ASN A 1 3.23 -29.97 -37.87
CA ASN A 1 3.87 -28.80 -37.22
C ASN A 1 3.96 -27.56 -38.09
N VAL A 2 4.61 -27.58 -39.26
CA VAL A 2 4.82 -26.36 -40.09
C VAL A 2 3.51 -25.61 -40.44
N GLN A 3 2.47 -26.34 -40.83
CA GLN A 3 1.18 -25.73 -41.18
C GLN A 3 0.46 -25.14 -39.96
N LEU A 4 0.55 -25.79 -38.80
CA LEU A 4 0.00 -25.27 -37.54
C LEU A 4 0.73 -23.98 -37.11
N ASN A 5 2.07 -23.95 -37.21
CA ASN A 5 2.88 -22.77 -36.92
C ASN A 5 2.54 -21.60 -37.83
N ARG A 6 2.37 -21.87 -39.14
CA ARG A 6 1.95 -20.86 -40.10
C ARG A 6 0.56 -20.32 -39.78
N THR A 7 -0.38 -21.20 -39.45
CA THR A 7 -1.74 -20.80 -39.05
C THR A 7 -1.72 -19.95 -37.79
N LEU A 8 -0.98 -20.35 -36.75
CA LEU A 8 -0.86 -19.58 -35.51
C LEU A 8 -0.28 -18.18 -35.74
N ARG A 9 0.84 -18.10 -36.50
CA ARG A 9 1.45 -16.81 -36.85
C ARG A 9 0.50 -15.92 -37.65
N ASN A 10 -0.28 -16.49 -38.58
CA ASN A 10 -1.28 -15.73 -39.33
C ASN A 10 -2.40 -15.18 -38.42
N HIS A 11 -2.86 -15.94 -37.42
CA HIS A 11 -3.86 -15.44 -36.48
C HIS A 11 -3.31 -14.31 -35.60
N LEU A 12 -2.08 -14.44 -35.12
CA LEU A 12 -1.42 -13.38 -34.35
C LEU A 12 -1.21 -12.11 -35.19
N GLN A 13 -0.82 -12.27 -36.47
CA GLN A 13 -0.71 -11.13 -37.37
C GLN A 13 -2.06 -10.45 -37.60
N ALA A 14 -3.13 -11.21 -37.84
CA ALA A 14 -4.47 -10.65 -37.99
C ALA A 14 -4.92 -9.89 -36.74
N LEU A 15 -4.55 -10.34 -35.54
CA LEU A 15 -4.81 -9.61 -34.29
C LEU A 15 -4.04 -8.29 -34.23
N ILE A 16 -2.78 -8.27 -34.66
CA ILE A 16 -1.97 -7.03 -34.73
C ILE A 16 -2.64 -6.03 -35.68
N ASP A 17 -3.01 -6.47 -36.88
CA ASP A 17 -3.65 -5.61 -37.88
C ASP A 17 -4.99 -5.05 -37.36
N MET A 18 -5.76 -5.87 -36.62
CA MET A 18 -6.99 -5.41 -35.97
C MET A 18 -6.75 -4.37 -34.86
N LEU A 19 -5.67 -4.49 -34.09
CA LEU A 19 -5.30 -3.48 -33.09
C LEU A 19 -4.93 -2.15 -33.74
N GLU A 20 -4.25 -2.17 -34.89
CA GLU A 20 -3.95 -0.96 -35.65
C GLU A 20 -5.22 -0.25 -36.12
N VAL A 21 -6.16 -0.98 -36.72
CA VAL A 21 -7.45 -0.43 -37.15
C VAL A 21 -8.22 0.19 -35.97
N LEU A 22 -8.26 -0.49 -34.82
CA LEU A 22 -8.92 0.04 -33.62
C LEU A 22 -8.21 1.29 -33.09
N THR A 23 -6.89 1.33 -33.17
CA THR A 23 -6.08 2.48 -32.75
C THR A 23 -6.41 3.69 -33.61
N ASP A 24 -6.46 3.50 -34.94
CA ASP A 24 -6.83 4.54 -35.89
C ASP A 24 -8.27 5.05 -35.68
N CYS A 25 -9.21 4.14 -35.39
CA CYS A 25 -10.59 4.52 -35.07
C CYS A 25 -10.68 5.41 -33.82
N VAL A 26 -10.00 5.05 -32.73
CA VAL A 26 -9.98 5.84 -31.50
C VAL A 26 -9.30 7.18 -31.74
N GLN A 27 -8.15 7.17 -32.42
CA GLN A 27 -7.40 8.39 -32.73
C GLN A 27 -8.19 9.36 -33.60
N HIS A 28 -8.95 8.86 -34.58
CA HIS A 28 -9.81 9.68 -35.43
C HIS A 28 -10.87 10.43 -34.62
N ILE A 29 -11.50 9.76 -33.66
CA ILE A 29 -12.49 10.39 -32.76
C ILE A 29 -11.81 11.49 -31.93
N CYS A 30 -10.65 11.19 -31.32
CA CYS A 30 -9.89 12.16 -30.53
C CYS A 30 -9.46 13.40 -31.33
N SER A 31 -9.16 13.24 -32.62
CA SER A 31 -8.72 14.35 -33.48
C SER A 31 -9.83 15.32 -33.90
N ARG A 32 -11.10 14.90 -33.82
CA ARG A 32 -12.24 15.64 -34.39
C ARG A 32 -12.99 16.50 -33.39
N GLN A 33 -12.88 16.23 -32.09
CA GLN A 33 -13.67 16.89 -31.06
C GLN A 33 -12.82 17.18 -29.83
N GLU A 34 -12.98 18.37 -29.26
CA GLU A 34 -12.32 18.75 -28.00
C GLU A 34 -12.96 18.08 -26.77
N MET A 35 -14.27 17.80 -26.84
CA MET A 35 -15.00 17.02 -25.83
C MET A 35 -15.99 16.07 -26.50
N VAL A 36 -16.07 14.85 -25.99
CA VAL A 36 -16.94 13.80 -26.52
C VAL A 36 -17.91 13.36 -25.42
N PRO A 37 -19.23 13.57 -25.57
CA PRO A 37 -20.19 13.05 -24.60
C PRO A 37 -20.20 11.52 -24.65
N LEU A 38 -20.13 10.88 -23.47
CA LEU A 38 -20.05 9.41 -23.35
C LEU A 38 -21.20 8.70 -24.09
N GLU A 39 -22.40 9.30 -24.12
CA GLU A 39 -23.59 8.78 -24.80
C GLU A 39 -23.39 8.52 -26.30
N HIS A 40 -22.47 9.24 -26.96
CA HIS A 40 -22.20 9.04 -28.39
C HIS A 40 -21.24 7.90 -28.68
N VAL A 41 -20.48 7.46 -27.66
CA VAL A 41 -19.38 6.50 -27.81
C VAL A 41 -19.42 5.39 -26.76
N TYR A 42 -20.54 5.19 -26.08
CA TYR A 42 -20.66 4.36 -24.87
C TYR A 42 -20.13 2.92 -25.02
N SER A 43 -20.25 2.32 -26.20
CA SER A 43 -19.79 0.95 -26.48
C SER A 43 -18.29 0.85 -26.78
N LEU A 44 -17.66 1.95 -27.22
CA LEU A 44 -16.29 1.94 -27.71
C LEU A 44 -15.28 1.71 -26.57
N PRO A 45 -15.30 2.47 -25.45
CA PRO A 45 -14.37 2.22 -24.34
C PRO A 45 -14.43 0.78 -23.85
N SER A 46 -15.62 0.25 -23.54
CA SER A 46 -15.78 -1.10 -23.01
C SER A 46 -15.25 -2.17 -23.97
N SER A 47 -15.52 -2.03 -25.27
CA SER A 47 -15.05 -2.99 -26.29
C SER A 47 -13.54 -2.96 -26.46
N VAL A 48 -12.95 -1.76 -26.53
CA VAL A 48 -11.50 -1.58 -26.66
C VAL A 48 -10.78 -2.06 -25.40
N LEU A 49 -11.30 -1.76 -24.21
CA LEU A 49 -10.77 -2.25 -22.94
C LEU A 49 -10.76 -3.77 -22.85
N HIS A 50 -11.84 -4.42 -23.30
CA HIS A 50 -11.90 -5.87 -23.32
C HIS A 50 -10.78 -6.48 -24.18
N ILE A 51 -10.54 -5.90 -25.36
CA ILE A 51 -9.47 -6.34 -26.27
C ILE A 51 -8.09 -6.09 -25.63
N ILE A 52 -7.87 -4.90 -25.07
CA ILE A 52 -6.60 -4.55 -24.39
C ILE A 52 -6.33 -5.55 -23.26
N LYS A 53 -7.32 -5.78 -22.39
CA LYS A 53 -7.20 -6.69 -21.24
C LYS A 53 -6.79 -8.09 -21.65
N ASN A 54 -7.55 -8.68 -22.58
CA ASN A 54 -7.29 -10.06 -23.00
C ASN A 54 -5.96 -10.18 -23.74
N THR A 55 -5.55 -9.14 -24.45
CA THR A 55 -4.27 -9.14 -25.15
C THR A 55 -3.10 -9.05 -24.18
N PHE A 56 -3.15 -8.20 -23.16
CA PHE A 56 -2.11 -8.18 -22.13
C PHE A 56 -2.08 -9.48 -21.31
N LEU A 57 -3.24 -10.04 -20.97
CA LEU A 57 -3.30 -11.33 -20.27
C LEU A 57 -2.70 -12.45 -21.11
N HIS A 58 -2.97 -12.45 -22.42
CA HIS A 58 -2.36 -13.38 -23.36
C HIS A 58 -0.83 -13.21 -23.40
N CYS A 59 -0.32 -11.97 -23.48
CA CYS A 59 1.11 -11.69 -23.39
C CYS A 59 1.71 -12.17 -22.06
N LYS A 60 1.05 -11.92 -20.92
CA LYS A 60 1.48 -12.36 -19.58
C LYS A 60 1.65 -13.87 -19.50
N ASN A 61 0.68 -14.61 -20.02
CA ASN A 61 0.62 -16.06 -19.90
C ASN A 61 1.34 -16.78 -21.05
N SER A 62 1.80 -16.04 -22.07
CA SER A 62 2.31 -16.60 -23.33
C SER A 62 3.47 -17.58 -23.15
N GLU A 63 4.39 -17.34 -22.21
CA GLU A 63 5.50 -18.25 -21.93
C GLU A 63 4.99 -19.64 -21.50
N SER A 64 4.00 -19.68 -20.61
CA SER A 64 3.36 -20.93 -20.17
C SER A 64 2.46 -21.56 -21.25
N LEU A 65 1.76 -20.74 -22.04
CA LEU A 65 0.80 -21.20 -23.06
C LEU A 65 1.50 -21.83 -24.27
N TYR A 66 2.61 -21.23 -24.70
CA TYR A 66 3.35 -21.71 -25.86
C TYR A 66 4.51 -22.65 -25.49
N ALA A 67 4.99 -22.60 -24.25
CA ALA A 67 6.08 -23.45 -23.73
C ALA A 67 7.26 -23.53 -24.72
N GLU A 68 7.63 -24.73 -25.16
CA GLU A 68 8.73 -24.94 -26.11
C GLU A 68 8.52 -24.22 -27.46
N CYS A 69 7.29 -23.91 -27.84
CA CYS A 69 6.95 -23.19 -29.08
C CYS A 69 6.99 -21.66 -28.94
N PHE A 70 7.30 -21.12 -27.75
CA PHE A 70 7.31 -19.68 -27.50
C PHE A 70 8.23 -18.91 -28.46
N HIS A 71 9.42 -19.46 -28.71
CA HIS A 71 10.41 -18.86 -29.61
C HIS A 71 9.89 -18.67 -31.05
N ILE A 72 8.86 -19.44 -31.45
CA ILE A 72 8.26 -19.41 -32.80
C ILE A 72 7.33 -18.19 -32.96
N VAL A 73 6.84 -17.60 -31.87
CA VAL A 73 5.85 -16.50 -31.91
C VAL A 73 6.26 -15.26 -31.10
N SER A 74 7.44 -15.30 -30.47
CA SER A 74 7.95 -14.22 -29.59
C SER A 74 8.00 -12.85 -30.27
N ASP A 75 8.40 -12.80 -31.54
CA ASP A 75 8.43 -11.56 -32.34
C ASP A 75 7.04 -10.96 -32.56
N LEU A 76 6.05 -11.82 -32.86
CA LEU A 76 4.65 -11.40 -33.02
C LEU A 76 4.03 -11.00 -31.69
N LEU A 77 4.33 -11.71 -30.59
CA LEU A 77 3.86 -11.34 -29.26
C LEU A 77 4.42 -9.99 -28.82
N GLN A 78 5.68 -9.69 -29.14
CA GLN A 78 6.28 -8.37 -28.88
C GLN A 78 5.58 -7.28 -29.68
N SER A 79 5.26 -7.53 -30.95
CA SER A 79 4.49 -6.60 -31.79
C SER A 79 3.07 -6.41 -31.27
N LEU A 80 2.41 -7.49 -30.84
CA LEU A 80 1.09 -7.46 -30.23
C LEU A 80 1.07 -6.65 -28.93
N PHE A 81 2.07 -6.81 -28.07
CA PHE A 81 2.23 -6.01 -26.85
C PHE A 81 2.39 -4.52 -27.19
N LYS A 82 3.26 -4.17 -28.15
CA LYS A 82 3.46 -2.79 -28.61
C LYS A 82 2.19 -2.17 -29.19
N GLY A 83 1.47 -2.91 -30.05
CA GLY A 83 0.21 -2.48 -30.63
C GLY A 83 -0.86 -2.25 -29.55
N THR A 84 -0.94 -3.15 -28.58
CA THR A 84 -1.87 -3.05 -27.44
C THR A 84 -1.57 -1.83 -26.57
N TYR A 85 -0.28 -1.57 -26.30
CA TYR A 85 0.14 -0.37 -25.58
C TYR A 85 -0.21 0.91 -26.35
N GLY A 86 -0.01 0.93 -27.67
CA GLY A 86 -0.44 2.02 -28.54
C GLY A 86 -1.93 2.29 -28.45
N LEU A 87 -2.75 1.24 -28.56
CA LEU A 87 -4.20 1.31 -28.42
C LEU A 87 -4.63 1.82 -27.04
N GLN A 88 -4.02 1.31 -25.96
CA GLN A 88 -4.29 1.77 -24.60
C GLN A 88 -4.00 3.27 -24.46
N LYS A 89 -2.88 3.76 -25.00
CA LYS A 89 -2.53 5.17 -24.96
C LYS A 89 -3.58 6.04 -25.68
N GLN A 90 -4.04 5.62 -26.85
CA GLN A 90 -5.10 6.34 -27.56
C GLN A 90 -6.43 6.31 -26.80
N LEU A 91 -6.78 5.18 -26.20
CA LEU A 91 -7.97 5.06 -25.37
C LEU A 91 -7.90 5.98 -24.15
N MET A 92 -6.75 6.07 -23.48
CA MET A 92 -6.56 6.98 -22.34
C MET A 92 -6.78 8.44 -22.76
N LEU A 93 -6.35 8.84 -23.96
CA LEU A 93 -6.65 10.17 -24.51
C LEU A 93 -8.15 10.38 -24.75
N LEU A 94 -8.83 9.38 -25.30
CA LEU A 94 -10.29 9.43 -25.48
C LEU A 94 -11.00 9.63 -24.13
N LEU A 95 -10.67 8.82 -23.13
CA LEU A 95 -11.23 8.90 -21.78
C LEU A 95 -10.93 10.25 -21.10
N ASP A 96 -9.80 10.89 -21.40
CA ASP A 96 -9.50 12.23 -20.89
C ASP A 96 -10.45 13.31 -21.45
N ILE A 97 -10.87 13.20 -22.72
CA ILE A 97 -11.79 14.16 -23.36
C ILE A 97 -13.27 13.78 -23.21
N LEU A 98 -13.57 12.62 -22.62
CA LEU A 98 -14.94 12.24 -22.33
C LEU A 98 -15.58 13.19 -21.34
N SER A 99 -16.80 13.63 -21.66
CA SER A 99 -17.67 14.37 -20.75
C SER A 99 -18.83 13.49 -20.26
N ILE A 100 -19.08 13.56 -18.96
CA ILE A 100 -20.22 12.95 -18.29
C ILE A 100 -21.06 14.12 -17.79
N ASN A 101 -22.25 14.30 -18.35
CA ASN A 101 -23.12 15.44 -18.04
C ASN A 101 -23.57 15.41 -16.57
N SER A 102 -23.89 16.57 -16.01
CA SER A 102 -24.45 16.67 -14.65
C SER A 102 -25.85 16.02 -14.51
N CYS A 103 -26.54 15.81 -15.63
CA CYS A 103 -27.78 15.04 -15.74
C CYS A 103 -27.51 13.60 -16.24
N ALA A 104 -26.31 13.05 -15.95
CA ALA A 104 -25.94 11.73 -16.43
C ALA A 104 -26.95 10.68 -15.98
N THR A 105 -27.31 9.81 -16.93
CA THR A 105 -28.09 8.61 -16.63
C THR A 105 -27.29 7.69 -15.72
N GLU A 106 -27.98 6.89 -14.89
CA GLU A 106 -27.33 5.84 -14.09
C GLU A 106 -26.45 4.92 -14.96
N ASP A 107 -26.87 4.67 -16.20
CA ASP A 107 -26.10 3.86 -17.15
C ASP A 107 -24.75 4.49 -17.48
N SER A 108 -24.68 5.81 -17.66
CA SER A 108 -23.42 6.52 -17.94
C SER A 108 -22.45 6.43 -16.76
N ILE A 109 -22.97 6.53 -15.53
CA ILE A 109 -22.18 6.38 -14.29
C ILE A 109 -21.64 4.96 -14.18
N ARG A 110 -22.48 3.94 -14.41
CA ARG A 110 -22.10 2.53 -14.40
C ARG A 110 -21.05 2.20 -15.45
N ILE A 111 -21.18 2.75 -16.65
CA ILE A 111 -20.19 2.57 -17.73
C ILE A 111 -18.85 3.14 -17.30
N MET A 112 -18.81 4.35 -16.75
CA MET A 112 -17.55 4.95 -16.30
C MET A 112 -16.91 4.18 -15.13
N ALA A 113 -17.71 3.73 -14.17
CA ALA A 113 -17.21 2.87 -13.10
C ALA A 113 -16.65 1.54 -13.66
N SER A 114 -17.36 0.91 -14.60
CA SER A 114 -16.89 -0.30 -15.29
C SER A 114 -15.60 -0.08 -16.07
N VAL A 115 -15.43 1.08 -16.70
CA VAL A 115 -14.18 1.48 -17.37
C VAL A 115 -13.03 1.52 -16.38
N ILE A 116 -13.22 2.14 -15.21
CA ILE A 116 -12.20 2.21 -14.14
C ILE A 116 -11.86 0.81 -13.63
N HIS A 117 -12.85 -0.03 -13.37
CA HIS A 117 -12.62 -1.40 -12.90
C HIS A 117 -11.90 -2.26 -13.93
N THR A 118 -12.24 -2.14 -15.22
CA THR A 118 -11.53 -2.87 -16.28
C THR A 118 -10.10 -2.36 -16.46
N MET A 119 -9.87 -1.05 -16.30
CA MET A 119 -8.51 -0.48 -16.29
C MET A 119 -7.69 -0.98 -15.11
N LEU A 120 -8.32 -1.17 -13.93
CA LEU A 120 -7.66 -1.76 -12.77
C LEU A 120 -7.25 -3.21 -13.03
N GLU A 121 -8.12 -4.02 -13.65
CA GLU A 121 -7.77 -5.39 -14.10
C GLU A 121 -6.62 -5.40 -15.11
N ILE A 122 -6.61 -4.44 -16.05
CA ILE A 122 -5.49 -4.27 -16.97
C ILE A 122 -4.21 -3.93 -16.19
N CYS A 123 -4.30 -3.05 -15.19
CA CYS A 123 -3.19 -2.64 -14.34
C CYS A 123 -2.54 -3.84 -13.64
N SER A 124 -3.34 -4.73 -13.05
CA SER A 124 -2.83 -5.95 -12.40
C SER A 124 -2.26 -6.97 -13.41
N ALA A 125 -2.77 -6.99 -14.65
CA ALA A 125 -2.20 -7.83 -15.71
C ALA A 125 -0.78 -7.39 -16.09
N ILE A 126 -0.53 -6.08 -16.18
CA ILE A 126 0.75 -5.51 -16.62
C ILE A 126 1.77 -5.31 -15.49
N SER A 127 1.38 -5.44 -14.21
CA SER A 127 2.21 -5.11 -13.05
C SER A 127 3.56 -5.82 -13.02
N SER A 128 3.60 -7.08 -13.48
CA SER A 128 4.79 -7.92 -13.58
C SER A 128 5.48 -7.89 -14.95
N ILE A 129 4.91 -7.19 -15.94
CA ILE A 129 5.41 -7.14 -17.31
C ILE A 129 6.24 -5.87 -17.55
N ASP A 130 5.66 -4.71 -17.24
CA ASP A 130 6.30 -3.41 -17.46
C ASP A 130 5.91 -2.41 -16.38
N HIS A 131 6.88 -2.07 -15.51
CA HIS A 131 6.65 -1.17 -14.38
C HIS A 131 6.32 0.28 -14.80
N ALA A 132 6.82 0.75 -15.95
CA ALA A 132 6.54 2.11 -16.41
C ALA A 132 5.11 2.21 -16.94
N LEU A 133 4.67 1.22 -17.72
CA LEU A 133 3.28 1.11 -18.16
C LEU A 133 2.34 0.96 -16.97
N HIS A 134 2.71 0.13 -16.00
CA HIS A 134 1.94 -0.07 -14.77
C HIS A 134 1.72 1.24 -14.00
N ALA A 135 2.80 1.97 -13.69
CA ALA A 135 2.72 3.26 -13.01
C ALA A 135 1.89 4.30 -13.78
N ASN A 136 2.05 4.37 -15.11
CA ASN A 136 1.29 5.29 -15.96
C ASN A 136 -0.20 4.96 -15.97
N THR A 137 -0.55 3.67 -15.98
CA THR A 137 -1.93 3.20 -15.95
C THR A 137 -2.58 3.54 -14.60
N TRP A 138 -1.89 3.30 -13.49
CA TRP A 138 -2.35 3.72 -12.16
C TRP A 138 -2.55 5.22 -12.04
N LYS A 139 -1.57 6.01 -12.50
CA LYS A 139 -1.66 7.48 -12.49
C LYS A 139 -2.90 7.96 -13.25
N PHE A 140 -3.21 7.30 -14.36
CA PHE A 140 -4.40 7.58 -15.14
C PHE A 140 -5.69 7.19 -14.43
N ILE A 141 -5.76 5.99 -13.84
CA ILE A 141 -6.92 5.51 -13.05
C ILE A 141 -7.25 6.50 -11.93
N ILE A 142 -6.26 6.89 -11.13
CA ILE A 142 -6.45 7.85 -10.03
C ILE A 142 -6.95 9.19 -10.58
N ARG A 143 -6.36 9.69 -11.67
CA ARG A 143 -6.82 10.94 -12.31
C ARG A 143 -8.28 10.86 -12.77
N GLN A 144 -8.70 9.74 -13.37
CA GLN A 144 -10.07 9.55 -13.81
C GLN A 144 -11.06 9.45 -12.64
N ILE A 145 -10.68 8.74 -11.58
CA ILE A 145 -11.48 8.66 -10.35
C ILE A 145 -11.73 10.06 -9.77
N LEU A 146 -10.69 10.89 -9.72
CA LEU A 146 -10.79 12.25 -9.19
C LEU A 146 -11.58 13.18 -10.11
N LYS A 147 -11.36 13.10 -11.43
CA LYS A 147 -12.07 13.88 -12.44
C LYS A 147 -13.59 13.70 -12.33
N HIS A 148 -14.05 12.47 -12.06
CA HIS A 148 -15.47 12.13 -12.03
C HIS A 148 -16.00 11.82 -10.62
N LYS A 149 -15.24 12.17 -9.57
CA LYS A 149 -15.49 11.79 -8.16
C LYS A 149 -16.94 11.97 -7.71
N SER A 150 -17.52 13.13 -7.98
CA SER A 150 -18.88 13.48 -7.52
C SER A 150 -19.96 12.56 -8.07
N LEU A 151 -19.73 11.93 -9.23
CA LEU A 151 -20.69 11.10 -9.93
C LEU A 151 -20.49 9.61 -9.64
N ILE A 152 -19.24 9.14 -9.59
CA ILE A 152 -18.95 7.71 -9.59
C ILE A 152 -18.63 7.13 -8.21
N LYS A 153 -18.39 7.96 -7.18
CA LYS A 153 -17.91 7.51 -5.86
C LYS A 153 -18.70 6.30 -5.33
N ASP A 154 -20.03 6.34 -5.37
CA ASP A 154 -20.87 5.29 -4.78
C ASP A 154 -20.95 4.03 -5.65
N SER A 155 -20.49 4.10 -6.91
CA SER A 155 -20.42 2.97 -7.85
C SER A 155 -19.06 2.29 -7.88
N LEU A 156 -18.04 2.87 -7.23
CA LEU A 156 -16.70 2.30 -7.22
C LEU A 156 -16.59 1.17 -6.18
N LYS A 157 -16.02 0.06 -6.60
CA LYS A 157 -15.46 -0.96 -5.70
C LYS A 157 -14.20 -0.43 -5.01
N HIS A 158 -14.39 0.36 -3.96
CA HIS A 158 -13.31 0.98 -3.18
C HIS A 158 -12.34 -0.05 -2.59
N SER A 159 -12.85 -1.20 -2.14
CA SER A 159 -12.05 -2.32 -1.64
C SER A 159 -11.00 -2.78 -2.65
N ASP A 160 -11.39 -2.92 -3.92
CA ASP A 160 -10.53 -3.48 -4.98
C ASP A 160 -9.43 -2.49 -5.36
N ILE A 161 -9.78 -1.20 -5.46
CA ILE A 161 -8.82 -0.12 -5.75
C ILE A 161 -7.79 -0.01 -4.61
N PHE A 162 -8.28 -0.02 -3.38
CA PHE A 162 -7.44 0.03 -2.20
C PHE A 162 -6.52 -1.19 -2.10
N SER A 163 -7.09 -2.38 -2.36
CA SER A 163 -6.35 -3.65 -2.37
C SER A 163 -5.23 -3.64 -3.40
N GLY A 164 -5.53 -3.22 -4.63
CA GLY A 164 -4.52 -3.13 -5.69
C GLY A 164 -3.33 -2.24 -5.30
N LEU A 165 -3.60 -1.06 -4.72
CA LEU A 165 -2.54 -0.18 -4.23
C LEU A 165 -1.71 -0.83 -3.10
N CYS A 166 -2.35 -1.49 -2.14
CA CYS A 166 -1.66 -2.20 -1.06
C CYS A 166 -0.78 -3.35 -1.59
N GLU A 167 -1.31 -4.18 -2.50
CA GLU A 167 -0.59 -5.28 -3.13
C GLU A 167 0.61 -4.78 -3.95
N ASP A 168 0.44 -3.70 -4.71
CA ASP A 168 1.49 -3.12 -5.54
C ASP A 168 2.60 -2.48 -4.71
N ILE A 169 2.26 -1.88 -3.55
CA ILE A 169 3.24 -1.42 -2.56
C ILE A 169 4.06 -2.62 -2.06
N LEU A 170 3.41 -3.69 -1.61
CA LEU A 170 4.08 -4.87 -1.07
C LEU A 170 4.98 -5.54 -2.10
N PHE A 171 4.48 -5.73 -3.32
CA PHE A 171 5.23 -6.33 -4.41
C PHE A 171 6.47 -5.50 -4.78
N SER A 172 6.30 -4.18 -4.95
CA SER A 172 7.41 -3.27 -5.27
C SER A 172 8.42 -3.23 -4.14
N PHE A 173 7.96 -3.21 -2.88
CA PHE A 173 8.82 -3.20 -1.71
C PHE A 173 9.64 -4.50 -1.58
N GLN A 174 9.02 -5.65 -1.80
CA GLN A 174 9.72 -6.94 -1.79
C GLN A 174 10.78 -7.01 -2.88
N SER A 175 10.45 -6.57 -4.11
CA SER A 175 11.41 -6.49 -5.21
C SER A 175 12.59 -5.57 -4.86
N CYS A 176 12.31 -4.43 -4.22
CA CYS A 176 13.33 -3.49 -3.76
C CYS A 176 14.28 -4.12 -2.73
N LEU A 177 13.75 -4.87 -1.76
CA LEU A 177 14.55 -5.55 -0.74
C LEU A 177 15.43 -6.66 -1.34
N GLN A 178 14.89 -7.46 -2.26
CA GLN A 178 15.64 -8.52 -2.92
C GLN A 178 16.82 -7.97 -3.73
N LEU A 179 16.63 -6.86 -4.45
CA LEU A 179 17.72 -6.18 -5.16
C LEU A 179 18.78 -5.65 -4.19
N ALA A 180 18.36 -5.04 -3.08
CA ALA A 180 19.28 -4.50 -2.07
C ALA A 180 20.10 -5.59 -1.37
N GLU A 181 19.50 -6.75 -1.10
CA GLU A 181 20.16 -7.90 -0.51
C GLU A 181 21.15 -8.51 -1.51
N HIS A 182 20.72 -8.73 -2.76
CA HIS A 182 21.58 -9.26 -3.81
C HIS A 182 22.85 -8.40 -4.00
N MET A 183 22.71 -7.07 -4.08
CA MET A 183 23.84 -6.15 -4.20
C MET A 183 24.79 -6.19 -2.98
N LYS A 184 24.28 -6.48 -1.78
CA LYS A 184 25.12 -6.64 -0.59
C LYS A 184 25.88 -7.96 -0.60
N LEU A 185 25.20 -9.06 -0.96
CA LEU A 185 25.79 -10.40 -0.96
C LEU A 185 26.82 -10.58 -2.08
N SER A 186 26.58 -9.98 -3.26
CA SER A 186 27.51 -10.03 -4.40
C SER A 186 28.78 -9.18 -4.19
N GLY A 187 28.77 -8.28 -3.20
CA GLY A 187 29.84 -7.31 -2.96
C GLY A 187 30.07 -6.33 -4.12
N THR A 188 29.22 -6.34 -5.15
CA THR A 188 29.39 -5.58 -6.38
C THR A 188 28.09 -4.86 -6.72
N GLN A 189 28.12 -3.53 -6.74
CA GLN A 189 26.98 -2.70 -7.10
C GLN A 189 27.01 -2.41 -8.61
N GLU A 190 26.35 -3.24 -9.40
CA GLU A 190 26.21 -2.97 -10.82
C GLU A 190 25.36 -1.70 -11.04
N ILE A 191 25.81 -0.82 -11.94
CA ILE A 191 25.13 0.46 -12.23
C ILE A 191 23.69 0.23 -12.70
N ILE A 192 23.43 -0.89 -13.38
CA ILE A 192 22.11 -1.24 -13.89
C ILE A 192 21.19 -1.63 -12.73
N ASP A 193 21.61 -2.57 -11.88
CA ASP A 193 20.84 -3.03 -10.71
C ASP A 193 20.53 -1.89 -9.75
N TYR A 194 21.49 -1.00 -9.51
CA TYR A 194 21.25 0.17 -8.68
C TYR A 194 20.21 1.12 -9.28
N LYS A 195 20.23 1.35 -10.60
CA LYS A 195 19.19 2.14 -11.28
C LYS A 195 17.81 1.49 -11.20
N ILE A 196 17.74 0.15 -11.26
CA ILE A 196 16.49 -0.59 -11.09
C ILE A 196 15.99 -0.40 -9.65
N PHE A 197 16.84 -0.63 -8.64
CA PHE A 197 16.54 -0.39 -7.24
C PHE A 197 15.95 1.02 -6.99
N GLN A 198 16.61 2.07 -7.49
CA GLN A 198 16.13 3.44 -7.35
C GLN A 198 14.77 3.68 -8.02
N ARG A 199 14.50 3.03 -9.17
CA ARG A 199 13.20 3.10 -9.84
C ARG A 199 12.13 2.40 -9.02
N THR A 200 12.45 1.25 -8.44
CA THR A 200 11.52 0.50 -7.58
C THR A 200 11.17 1.28 -6.32
N ILE A 201 12.12 1.94 -5.66
CA ILE A 201 11.84 2.85 -4.53
C ILE A 201 10.87 3.96 -4.93
N LYS A 202 11.12 4.61 -6.08
CA LYS A 202 10.22 5.67 -6.59
C LYS A 202 8.82 5.14 -6.87
N LEU A 203 8.71 3.89 -7.31
CA LEU A 203 7.44 3.22 -7.53
C LEU A 203 6.69 2.96 -6.21
N CYS A 204 7.37 2.43 -5.18
CA CYS A 204 6.79 2.29 -3.83
C CYS A 204 6.26 3.62 -3.30
N ARG A 205 7.07 4.69 -3.43
CA ARG A 205 6.65 6.05 -3.03
C ARG A 205 5.43 6.53 -3.80
N PHE A 206 5.39 6.30 -5.11
CA PHE A 206 4.26 6.67 -5.94
C PHE A 206 2.97 6.00 -5.47
N PHE A 207 3.00 4.70 -5.18
CA PHE A 207 1.82 3.99 -4.68
C PHE A 207 1.41 4.44 -3.28
N ALA A 208 2.36 4.62 -2.35
CA ALA A 208 2.06 5.17 -1.02
C ALA A 208 1.42 6.57 -1.10
N ASN A 209 1.93 7.45 -1.96
CA ASN A 209 1.34 8.77 -2.16
C ASN A 209 -0.04 8.72 -2.83
N SER A 210 -0.25 7.77 -3.73
CA SER A 210 -1.56 7.53 -4.34
C SER A 210 -2.57 7.03 -3.31
N LEU A 211 -2.15 6.13 -2.42
CA LEU A 211 -2.93 5.63 -1.30
C LEU A 211 -3.27 6.74 -0.31
N MET A 212 -2.30 7.60 0.04
CA MET A 212 -2.51 8.80 0.86
C MET A 212 -3.61 9.70 0.28
N HIS A 213 -3.50 10.00 -1.02
CA HIS A 213 -4.49 10.82 -1.69
C HIS A 213 -5.87 10.15 -1.67
N TYR A 214 -5.93 8.84 -1.89
CA TYR A 214 -7.17 8.08 -1.85
C TYR A 214 -7.82 8.10 -0.46
N ILE A 215 -7.02 7.89 0.60
CA ILE A 215 -7.47 7.96 1.99
C ILE A 215 -8.09 9.31 2.30
N LYS A 216 -7.45 10.41 1.89
CA LYS A 216 -7.97 11.77 2.13
C LYS A 216 -9.29 12.05 1.42
N GLU A 217 -9.45 11.54 0.20
CA GLU A 217 -10.61 11.84 -0.63
C GLU A 217 -11.81 10.93 -0.37
N PHE A 218 -11.58 9.69 0.10
CA PHE A 218 -12.58 8.64 0.18
C PHE A 218 -12.65 7.95 1.55
N THR A 219 -12.18 8.58 2.63
CA THR A 219 -12.10 7.99 3.99
C THR A 219 -13.36 7.23 4.41
N SER A 220 -14.55 7.78 4.14
CA SER A 220 -15.84 7.16 4.51
C SER A 220 -16.11 5.80 3.87
N PHE A 221 -15.45 5.48 2.76
CA PHE A 221 -15.60 4.22 2.02
C PHE A 221 -14.54 3.16 2.42
N LEU A 222 -13.66 3.47 3.37
CA LEU A 222 -12.50 2.63 3.70
C LEU A 222 -12.69 1.78 4.97
N VAL A 223 -13.90 1.73 5.52
CA VAL A 223 -14.20 1.00 6.76
C VAL A 223 -13.73 -0.45 6.67
N ASP A 224 -14.08 -1.14 5.58
CA ASP A 224 -13.75 -2.55 5.38
C ASP A 224 -12.27 -2.77 4.95
N SER A 225 -11.59 -1.71 4.49
CA SER A 225 -10.20 -1.78 4.01
C SER A 225 -9.17 -1.51 5.11
N CYS A 226 -9.59 -1.07 6.30
CA CYS A 226 -8.67 -0.75 7.40
C CYS A 226 -7.82 -1.95 7.84
N TYR A 227 -8.39 -3.15 7.84
CA TYR A 227 -7.65 -4.37 8.18
C TYR A 227 -6.52 -4.63 7.18
N GLN A 228 -6.80 -4.49 5.89
CA GLN A 228 -5.78 -4.67 4.86
C GLN A 228 -4.68 -3.62 4.97
N LEU A 229 -5.02 -2.36 5.20
CA LEU A 229 -4.03 -1.30 5.40
C LEU A 229 -3.10 -1.60 6.58
N HIS A 230 -3.70 -2.00 7.70
CA HIS A 230 -2.98 -2.40 8.90
C HIS A 230 -2.03 -3.56 8.60
N GLN A 231 -2.51 -4.63 7.97
CA GLN A 231 -1.68 -5.77 7.56
C GLN A 231 -0.54 -5.35 6.62
N THR A 232 -0.81 -4.52 5.60
CA THR A 232 0.21 -4.01 4.68
C THR A 232 1.31 -3.27 5.43
N TYR A 233 0.95 -2.38 6.36
CA TYR A 233 1.91 -1.65 7.19
C TYR A 233 2.79 -2.62 8.01
N LEU A 234 2.18 -3.60 8.69
CA LEU A 234 2.93 -4.57 9.49
C LEU A 234 3.84 -5.46 8.65
N GLN A 235 3.40 -5.89 7.46
CA GLN A 235 4.19 -6.72 6.55
C GLN A 235 5.42 -5.99 6.01
N ILE A 236 5.32 -4.69 5.74
CA ILE A 236 6.47 -3.89 5.30
C ILE A 236 7.52 -3.83 6.41
N TYR A 237 7.09 -3.48 7.63
CA TYR A 237 7.99 -3.36 8.77
C TYR A 237 8.51 -4.71 9.28
N SER A 238 7.80 -5.82 9.05
CA SER A 238 8.31 -7.16 9.40
C SER A 238 9.52 -7.56 8.57
N LYS A 239 9.61 -7.10 7.33
CA LYS A 239 10.71 -7.42 6.39
C LYS A 239 11.80 -6.35 6.35
N PHE A 240 11.66 -5.26 7.11
CA PHE A 240 12.63 -4.16 7.16
C PHE A 240 13.41 -4.15 8.49
N PRO A 241 14.72 -3.86 8.48
CA PRO A 241 15.47 -3.68 9.73
C PRO A 241 14.85 -2.60 10.63
N PRO A 242 14.82 -2.77 11.96
CA PRO A 242 15.58 -3.75 12.74
C PRO A 242 14.80 -5.03 13.08
N SER A 243 13.72 -5.36 12.36
CA SER A 243 12.98 -6.61 12.57
C SER A 243 13.92 -7.83 12.44
N LEU A 244 13.74 -8.82 13.33
CA LEU A 244 14.50 -10.08 13.28
C LEU A 244 14.18 -10.92 12.04
N HIS A 245 13.06 -10.64 11.37
CA HIS A 245 12.62 -11.31 10.14
C HIS A 245 13.05 -10.55 8.87
N ALA A 246 13.82 -9.47 9.01
CA ALA A 246 14.26 -8.65 7.89
C ALA A 246 15.43 -9.28 7.13
N LEU A 247 15.51 -8.96 5.83
CA LEU A 247 16.63 -9.33 4.99
C LEU A 247 17.87 -8.51 5.34
N VAL A 248 19.04 -9.11 5.10
CA VAL A 248 20.32 -8.48 5.42
C VAL A 248 20.71 -7.51 4.30
N ILE A 249 20.45 -6.23 4.50
CA ILE A 249 20.76 -5.15 3.53
C ILE A 249 21.81 -4.15 4.08
N SER A 250 22.43 -3.35 3.21
CA SER A 250 23.47 -2.39 3.63
C SER A 250 22.84 -1.18 4.30
N GLU A 251 23.56 -0.50 5.20
CA GLU A 251 23.05 0.71 5.86
C GLU A 251 22.67 1.80 4.85
N ALA A 252 23.47 1.98 3.78
CA ALA A 252 23.16 2.92 2.71
C ALA A 252 21.82 2.60 2.00
N HIS A 253 21.54 1.31 1.74
CA HIS A 253 20.26 0.90 1.15
C HIS A 253 19.10 1.06 2.14
N GLN A 254 19.29 0.77 3.43
CA GLN A 254 18.28 1.00 4.47
C GLN A 254 17.87 2.48 4.50
N ASP A 255 18.86 3.36 4.55
CA ASP A 255 18.70 4.80 4.53
C ASP A 255 17.96 5.31 3.29
N GLU A 256 18.31 4.79 2.11
CA GLU A 256 17.68 5.15 0.85
C GLU A 256 16.22 4.67 0.78
N ILE A 257 15.91 3.47 1.30
CA ILE A 257 14.53 2.96 1.41
C ILE A 257 13.72 3.77 2.43
N ALA A 258 14.30 4.08 3.59
CA ALA A 258 13.62 4.83 4.65
C ALA A 258 13.18 6.21 4.18
N ARG A 259 14.11 7.01 3.63
CA ARG A 259 13.82 8.32 3.01
C ARG A 259 13.05 8.19 1.71
N GLY A 260 13.29 7.10 1.00
CA GLY A 260 12.72 6.72 -0.29
C GLY A 260 11.22 6.47 -0.24
N PHE A 261 10.75 5.81 0.80
CA PHE A 261 9.44 5.19 0.79
C PHE A 261 8.81 5.16 2.18
N LEU A 262 9.52 4.70 3.22
CA LEU A 262 8.92 4.50 4.55
C LEU A 262 8.40 5.80 5.15
N MET A 263 9.09 6.94 4.97
CA MET A 263 8.56 8.24 5.38
C MET A 263 7.21 8.58 4.74
N SER A 264 6.99 8.17 3.48
CA SER A 264 5.69 8.37 2.80
C SER A 264 4.63 7.40 3.33
N LEU A 265 5.01 6.16 3.65
CA LEU A 265 4.14 5.18 4.29
C LEU A 265 3.71 5.64 5.69
N ASP A 266 4.64 6.09 6.53
CA ASP A 266 4.37 6.55 7.90
C ASP A 266 3.46 7.78 7.92
N SER A 267 3.58 8.64 6.90
CA SER A 267 2.72 9.80 6.77
C SER A 267 1.23 9.41 6.67
N LEU A 268 0.90 8.21 6.17
CA LEU A 268 -0.46 7.67 6.07
C LEU A 268 -1.16 7.58 7.42
N LEU A 269 -0.41 7.44 8.52
CA LEU A 269 -0.99 7.31 9.86
C LEU A 269 -1.74 8.58 10.29
N LEU A 270 -1.24 9.76 9.92
CA LEU A 270 -1.79 11.04 10.37
C LEU A 270 -3.29 11.23 10.04
N PRO A 271 -3.74 11.10 8.78
CA PRO A 271 -5.17 11.21 8.46
C PRO A 271 -6.03 10.09 9.08
N LEU A 272 -5.42 8.98 9.50
CA LEU A 272 -6.13 7.84 10.08
C LEU A 272 -6.33 7.96 11.59
N LEU A 273 -5.62 8.87 12.27
CA LEU A 273 -5.72 9.03 13.74
C LEU A 273 -7.16 9.35 14.18
N ALA A 274 -7.88 10.17 13.40
CA ALA A 274 -9.27 10.51 13.69
C ALA A 274 -10.28 9.47 13.13
N PHE A 275 -9.81 8.45 12.39
CA PHE A 275 -10.68 7.51 11.70
C PHE A 275 -10.94 6.27 12.56
N ARG A 276 -12.09 6.26 13.25
CA ARG A 276 -12.49 5.21 14.20
C ARG A 276 -12.34 3.76 13.70
N PRO A 277 -12.74 3.39 12.47
CA PRO A 277 -12.54 2.01 11.97
C PRO A 277 -11.08 1.56 11.98
N PHE A 278 -10.15 2.47 11.69
CA PHE A 278 -8.71 2.16 11.77
C PHE A 278 -8.27 1.93 13.22
N VAL A 279 -8.74 2.76 14.16
CA VAL A 279 -8.47 2.59 15.59
C VAL A 279 -8.98 1.24 16.10
N GLU A 280 -10.18 0.84 15.68
CA GLU A 280 -10.80 -0.44 16.05
C GLU A 280 -10.01 -1.64 15.55
N VAL A 281 -9.47 -1.58 14.34
CA VAL A 281 -8.57 -2.60 13.79
C VAL A 281 -7.27 -2.67 14.59
N VAL A 282 -6.59 -1.54 14.77
CA VAL A 282 -5.25 -1.48 15.40
C VAL A 282 -5.30 -1.90 16.87
N LEU A 283 -6.37 -1.55 17.59
CA LEU A 283 -6.54 -1.81 19.02
C LEU A 283 -7.47 -3.00 19.33
N SER A 284 -7.76 -3.85 18.34
CA SER A 284 -8.67 -4.98 18.50
C SER A 284 -8.22 -5.93 19.63
N LYS A 285 -9.17 -6.32 20.49
CA LYS A 285 -8.91 -7.31 21.56
C LYS A 285 -8.63 -8.72 21.03
N THR A 286 -9.12 -9.03 19.83
CA THR A 286 -9.03 -10.36 19.21
C THR A 286 -8.04 -10.38 18.05
N LEU A 287 -7.04 -9.49 18.07
CA LEU A 287 -6.07 -9.37 17.00
C LEU A 287 -5.17 -10.61 16.97
N ALA A 288 -5.47 -11.54 16.06
CA ALA A 288 -4.67 -12.72 15.80
C ALA A 288 -3.59 -12.40 14.77
N LEU A 289 -2.39 -12.02 15.24
CA LEU A 289 -1.23 -11.77 14.40
C LEU A 289 -0.34 -13.02 14.31
N SER A 290 0.35 -13.17 13.18
CA SER A 290 1.46 -14.12 13.08
C SER A 290 2.67 -13.60 13.87
N PRO A 291 3.56 -14.49 14.36
CA PRO A 291 4.71 -14.09 15.18
C PRO A 291 5.61 -13.01 14.54
N GLU A 292 5.77 -13.04 13.22
CA GLU A 292 6.58 -12.06 12.47
C GLU A 292 5.99 -10.63 12.50
N LEU A 293 4.72 -10.48 12.86
CA LEU A 293 4.02 -9.19 12.89
C LEU A 293 3.91 -8.58 14.31
N HIS A 294 4.31 -9.31 15.36
CA HIS A 294 4.23 -8.80 16.73
C HIS A 294 5.14 -7.58 16.97
N PHE A 295 6.39 -7.65 16.51
CA PHE A 295 7.32 -6.54 16.62
C PHE A 295 6.89 -5.32 15.79
N PRO A 296 6.52 -5.45 14.50
CA PRO A 296 5.91 -4.37 13.73
C PRO A 296 4.68 -3.75 14.37
N GLN A 297 3.84 -4.56 15.03
CA GLN A 297 2.69 -4.04 15.77
C GLN A 297 3.13 -3.14 16.92
N CYS A 298 4.15 -3.55 17.69
CA CYS A 298 4.72 -2.68 18.73
C CYS A 298 5.27 -1.38 18.13
N GLN A 299 6.01 -1.46 17.02
CA GLN A 299 6.53 -0.26 16.34
C GLN A 299 5.42 0.69 15.89
N LEU A 300 4.34 0.16 15.31
CA LEU A 300 3.17 0.95 14.93
C LEU A 300 2.57 1.65 16.15
N LEU A 301 2.34 0.94 17.26
CA LEU A 301 1.77 1.53 18.48
C LEU A 301 2.67 2.62 19.07
N LEU A 302 3.99 2.44 19.05
CA LEU A 302 4.96 3.44 19.51
C LEU A 302 4.97 4.68 18.60
N SER A 303 4.89 4.50 17.28
CA SER A 303 4.75 5.60 16.32
C SER A 303 3.46 6.39 16.55
N LEU A 304 2.35 5.70 16.82
CA LEU A 304 1.07 6.34 17.15
C LEU A 304 1.16 7.11 18.47
N MET A 305 1.81 6.57 19.50
CA MET A 305 2.08 7.28 20.75
C MET A 305 2.93 8.53 20.55
N ALA A 306 3.85 8.55 19.59
CA ALA A 306 4.63 9.75 19.27
C ALA A 306 3.80 10.82 18.53
N LEU A 307 2.82 10.41 17.71
CA LEU A 307 1.99 11.32 16.91
C LEU A 307 0.82 11.92 17.71
N LEU A 308 0.20 11.14 18.58
CA LEU A 308 -1.03 11.52 19.30
C LEU A 308 -0.95 12.79 20.16
N PRO A 309 0.16 13.11 20.87
CA PRO A 309 0.24 14.30 21.71
C PRO A 309 0.01 15.60 20.92
N SER A 310 0.30 15.60 19.62
CA SER A 310 0.08 16.75 18.72
C SER A 310 -1.37 16.89 18.24
N GLN A 311 -2.24 15.92 18.53
CA GLN A 311 -3.60 15.86 18.00
C GLN A 311 -4.64 16.48 18.95
N PRO A 312 -5.83 16.84 18.44
CA PRO A 312 -6.96 17.29 19.25
C PRO A 312 -7.36 16.30 20.36
N GLN A 313 -7.93 16.80 21.46
CA GLN A 313 -8.27 15.99 22.64
C GLN A 313 -9.28 14.87 22.35
N ASP A 314 -10.22 15.08 21.43
CA ASP A 314 -11.19 14.09 20.98
C ASP A 314 -10.49 12.92 20.27
N VAL A 315 -9.50 13.21 19.43
CA VAL A 315 -8.66 12.19 18.79
C VAL A 315 -7.85 11.45 19.85
N GLN A 316 -7.22 12.14 20.80
CA GLN A 316 -6.48 11.46 21.88
C GLN A 316 -7.40 10.56 22.73
N ALA A 317 -8.59 11.04 23.07
CA ALA A 317 -9.58 10.28 23.83
C ALA A 317 -10.06 9.04 23.06
N LEU A 318 -10.18 9.12 21.73
CA LEU A 318 -10.51 7.98 20.88
C LEU A 318 -9.52 6.83 21.09
N TRP A 319 -8.21 7.08 21.11
CA TRP A 319 -7.20 6.03 21.28
C TRP A 319 -7.02 5.54 22.73
N ASN A 320 -7.25 6.41 23.71
CA ASN A 320 -6.93 6.12 25.11
C ASN A 320 -8.08 5.53 25.94
N SER A 321 -9.33 5.64 25.48
CA SER A 321 -10.49 5.23 26.29
C SER A 321 -10.83 3.73 26.17
N GLY A 322 -10.39 3.04 25.12
CA GLY A 322 -10.86 1.67 24.82
C GLY A 322 -12.38 1.60 24.54
N SER A 323 -12.96 0.40 24.57
CA SER A 323 -14.43 0.24 24.50
C SER A 323 -15.07 0.68 25.81
N GLN A 324 -16.04 1.59 25.71
CA GLN A 324 -16.77 2.13 26.85
C GLN A 324 -18.15 1.47 26.99
N LEU A 325 -18.72 1.00 25.88
CA LEU A 325 -20.04 0.38 25.83
C LEU A 325 -19.94 -1.07 25.33
N PRO A 326 -20.82 -1.99 25.80
CA PRO A 326 -20.81 -3.39 25.35
C PRO A 326 -21.15 -3.58 23.86
N GLU A 327 -21.86 -2.61 23.26
CA GLU A 327 -22.27 -2.62 21.85
C GLU A 327 -21.14 -2.19 20.90
N GLU A 328 -20.06 -1.62 21.42
CA GLU A 328 -18.92 -1.20 20.62
C GLU A 328 -18.05 -2.40 20.20
N ILE A 329 -17.37 -2.26 19.06
CA ILE A 329 -16.33 -3.20 18.64
C ILE A 329 -15.28 -3.28 19.76
N PRO A 330 -14.94 -4.48 20.27
CA PRO A 330 -14.06 -4.63 21.43
C PRO A 330 -12.63 -4.16 21.13
N ARG A 331 -12.22 -3.08 21.80
CA ARG A 331 -10.92 -2.45 21.62
C ARG A 331 -10.27 -2.13 22.96
N LEU A 332 -8.95 -2.20 22.98
CA LEU A 332 -8.12 -1.88 24.12
C LEU A 332 -7.77 -0.39 24.11
N PRO A 333 -7.51 0.21 25.28
CA PRO A 333 -6.72 1.45 25.33
C PRO A 333 -5.35 1.26 24.70
N LEU A 334 -4.80 2.30 24.07
CA LEU A 334 -3.51 2.25 23.37
C LEU A 334 -2.35 1.70 24.22
N PHE A 335 -2.23 2.14 25.47
CA PHE A 335 -1.20 1.65 26.39
C PHE A 335 -1.37 0.17 26.72
N ALA A 336 -2.62 -0.31 26.85
CA ALA A 336 -2.92 -1.72 27.08
C ALA A 336 -2.58 -2.59 25.86
N ALA A 337 -2.90 -2.10 24.66
CA ALA A 337 -2.50 -2.75 23.42
C ALA A 337 -0.97 -2.86 23.29
N LEU A 338 -0.22 -1.82 23.69
CA LEU A 338 1.23 -1.85 23.66
C LEU A 338 1.79 -2.91 24.62
N LEU A 339 1.37 -2.92 25.89
CA LEU A 339 1.89 -3.89 26.87
C LEU A 339 1.57 -5.34 26.45
N LEU A 340 0.37 -5.59 25.92
CA LEU A 340 0.01 -6.91 25.39
C LEU A 340 0.84 -7.30 24.17
N SER A 341 1.12 -6.36 23.26
CA SER A 341 1.95 -6.62 22.09
C SER A 341 3.41 -6.91 22.48
N LEU A 342 3.94 -6.21 23.48
CA LEU A 342 5.31 -6.42 23.99
C LEU A 342 5.49 -7.80 24.63
N GLN A 343 4.46 -8.33 25.31
CA GLN A 343 4.47 -9.69 25.83
C GLN A 343 4.69 -10.74 24.74
N GLN A 344 4.31 -10.43 23.50
CA GLN A 344 4.47 -11.32 22.34
C GLN A 344 5.82 -11.16 21.61
N CYS A 345 6.71 -10.29 22.10
CA CYS A 345 8.03 -10.00 21.52
C CYS A 345 9.22 -10.36 22.45
N PRO A 346 9.29 -11.56 23.04
CA PRO A 346 10.36 -11.91 23.98
C PRO A 346 11.73 -11.93 23.29
N SER A 347 11.79 -12.32 22.02
CA SER A 347 13.04 -12.37 21.25
C SER A 347 13.61 -10.98 21.02
N GLU A 348 12.80 -10.02 20.60
CA GLU A 348 13.22 -8.65 20.34
C GLU A 348 13.58 -7.89 21.62
N LEU A 349 12.95 -8.24 22.75
CA LEU A 349 13.27 -7.67 24.07
C LEU A 349 14.55 -8.25 24.68
N SER A 350 14.95 -9.46 24.29
CA SER A 350 16.13 -10.15 24.84
C SER A 350 17.36 -10.08 23.92
N LEU A 351 17.15 -9.94 22.61
CA LEU A 351 18.20 -9.81 21.61
C LEU A 351 18.55 -8.34 21.35
N PRO A 352 19.75 -8.06 20.80
CA PRO A 352 20.17 -6.71 20.44
C PRO A 352 19.43 -6.18 19.21
N VAL A 353 18.13 -5.93 19.34
CA VAL A 353 17.35 -5.11 18.43
C VAL A 353 17.59 -3.66 18.82
N PHE A 354 18.31 -2.94 17.96
CA PHE A 354 18.66 -1.55 18.18
C PHE A 354 17.82 -0.62 17.32
N LEU A 355 17.22 0.37 17.97
CA LEU A 355 16.46 1.43 17.32
C LEU A 355 17.24 2.74 17.43
N GLN A 356 17.20 3.54 16.37
CA GLN A 356 17.81 4.86 16.36
C GLN A 356 16.79 5.91 16.79
N ARG A 357 17.25 6.88 17.58
CA ARG A 357 16.48 8.07 17.91
C ARG A 357 16.93 9.22 17.02
N ALA A 358 16.02 9.76 16.21
CA ALA A 358 16.23 11.04 15.57
C ALA A 358 15.98 12.14 16.61
N THR A 359 17.01 12.92 16.97
CA THR A 359 16.82 14.16 17.72
C THR A 359 16.39 15.27 16.76
N GLU A 360 15.61 16.24 17.25
CA GLU A 360 15.21 17.44 16.49
C GLU A 360 16.42 18.26 15.98
N THR A 361 17.62 18.03 16.54
CA THR A 361 18.89 18.68 16.20
C THR A 361 19.76 17.86 15.23
N GLY A 362 19.28 16.73 14.72
CA GLY A 362 19.97 15.95 13.67
C GLY A 362 21.19 15.15 14.13
N GLN A 363 21.46 15.08 15.44
CA GLN A 363 22.47 14.17 16.00
C GLN A 363 21.77 12.86 16.42
N ALA A 364 22.07 11.76 15.74
CA ALA A 364 21.59 10.45 16.15
C ALA A 364 22.23 10.08 17.50
N GLU A 365 21.40 9.93 18.55
CA GLU A 365 21.85 9.26 19.77
C GLU A 365 22.18 7.80 19.43
N GLY A 366 23.14 7.21 20.15
CA GLY A 366 23.61 5.84 19.91
C GLY A 366 22.48 4.80 19.92
N PRO A 367 22.75 3.58 19.39
CA PRO A 367 21.73 2.54 19.26
C PRO A 367 21.08 2.21 20.62
N LEU A 368 19.76 2.38 20.72
CA LEU A 368 18.99 2.08 21.92
C LEU A 368 18.42 0.67 21.83
N THR A 369 18.48 -0.12 22.90
CA THR A 369 17.80 -1.41 22.95
C THR A 369 16.30 -1.22 22.80
N PHE A 370 15.60 -2.21 22.26
CA PHE A 370 14.15 -2.15 22.10
C PHE A 370 13.42 -1.85 23.43
N TYR A 371 13.85 -2.48 24.53
CA TYR A 371 13.32 -2.17 25.87
C TYR A 371 13.47 -0.69 26.24
N HIS A 372 14.67 -0.14 26.08
CA HIS A 372 14.93 1.26 26.46
C HIS A 372 14.16 2.24 25.59
N TYR A 373 14.07 1.95 24.29
CA TYR A 373 13.27 2.70 23.33
C TYR A 373 11.79 2.73 23.76
N VAL A 374 11.20 1.57 24.07
CA VAL A 374 9.83 1.46 24.56
C VAL A 374 9.64 2.26 25.84
N CYS A 375 10.54 2.13 26.82
CA CYS A 375 10.45 2.82 28.10
C CYS A 375 10.45 4.36 27.91
N ILE A 376 11.35 4.90 27.09
CA ILE A 376 11.37 6.35 26.78
C ILE A 376 10.06 6.79 26.15
N HIS A 377 9.60 6.10 25.10
CA HIS A 377 8.41 6.49 24.35
C HIS A 377 7.15 6.39 25.20
N LEU A 378 7.02 5.35 26.01
CA LEU A 378 5.91 5.17 26.93
C LEU A 378 5.89 6.26 28.01
N CYS A 379 7.02 6.53 28.67
CA CYS A 379 7.11 7.60 29.67
C CYS A 379 6.82 8.98 29.05
N THR A 380 7.36 9.26 27.87
CA THR A 380 7.08 10.50 27.13
C THR A 380 5.59 10.63 26.83
N PHE A 381 4.96 9.58 26.32
CA PHE A 381 3.53 9.58 26.03
C PHE A 381 2.68 9.81 27.28
N ILE A 382 3.03 9.19 28.40
CA ILE A 382 2.33 9.37 29.69
C ILE A 382 2.33 10.84 30.13
N THR A 383 3.40 11.61 29.88
CA THR A 383 3.42 13.05 30.20
C THR A 383 2.36 13.87 29.47
N SER A 384 1.89 13.38 28.32
CA SER A 384 0.85 14.02 27.51
C SER A 384 -0.56 13.46 27.77
N LEU A 385 -0.68 12.42 28.60
CA LEU A 385 -1.94 11.73 28.85
C LEU A 385 -2.88 12.60 29.69
N SER A 386 -4.16 12.60 29.34
CA SER A 386 -5.18 13.29 30.14
C SER A 386 -5.38 12.61 31.49
N VAL A 387 -5.59 13.42 32.54
CA VAL A 387 -5.89 12.97 33.92
C VAL A 387 -7.04 11.97 33.96
N SER A 388 -8.02 12.11 33.05
CA SER A 388 -9.16 11.18 32.97
C SER A 388 -8.76 9.73 32.69
N HIS A 389 -7.60 9.48 32.07
CA HIS A 389 -7.13 8.14 31.71
C HIS A 389 -6.12 7.56 32.70
N PHE A 390 -5.66 8.32 33.71
CA PHE A 390 -4.64 7.87 34.66
C PHE A 390 -5.07 6.66 35.47
N HIS A 391 -6.33 6.58 35.90
CA HIS A 391 -6.84 5.44 36.66
C HIS A 391 -6.69 4.10 35.89
N LEU A 392 -6.86 4.13 34.56
CA LEU A 392 -6.68 2.95 33.71
C LEU A 392 -5.20 2.58 33.60
N LEU A 393 -4.32 3.59 33.48
CA LEU A 393 -2.88 3.40 33.45
C LEU A 393 -2.39 2.76 34.76
N GLU A 394 -2.77 3.30 35.92
CA GLU A 394 -2.39 2.78 37.23
C GLU A 394 -2.83 1.33 37.42
N THR A 395 -4.09 1.02 37.09
CA THR A 395 -4.64 -0.33 37.19
C THR A 395 -3.82 -1.30 36.35
N LEU A 396 -3.56 -0.95 35.08
CA LEU A 396 -2.84 -1.82 34.17
C LEU A 396 -1.36 -1.98 34.57
N LEU A 397 -0.69 -0.92 35.02
CA LEU A 397 0.68 -1.02 35.49
C LEU A 397 0.76 -1.94 36.72
N LEU A 398 -0.17 -1.83 37.66
CA LEU A 398 -0.23 -2.72 38.82
C LEU A 398 -0.47 -4.18 38.41
N GLU A 399 -1.44 -4.44 37.52
CA GLU A 399 -1.67 -5.78 36.95
C GLU A 399 -0.43 -6.33 36.25
N THR A 400 0.31 -5.48 35.53
CA THR A 400 1.53 -5.87 34.81
C THR A 400 2.66 -6.21 35.77
N VAL A 401 2.83 -5.45 36.86
CA VAL A 401 3.82 -5.76 37.92
C VAL A 401 3.52 -7.09 38.60
N LEU A 402 2.25 -7.38 38.86
CA LEU A 402 1.80 -8.64 39.48
C LEU A 402 1.73 -9.81 38.49
N GLY A 403 1.95 -9.54 37.20
CA GLY A 403 1.90 -10.52 36.13
C GLY A 403 3.11 -11.47 36.10
N PRO A 404 3.02 -12.58 35.35
CA PRO A 404 4.07 -13.61 35.30
C PRO A 404 5.29 -13.22 34.43
N ASN A 405 5.20 -12.17 33.61
CA ASN A 405 6.27 -11.80 32.69
C ASN A 405 7.24 -10.80 33.34
N MET A 406 8.45 -11.28 33.66
CA MET A 406 9.47 -10.50 34.36
C MET A 406 9.89 -9.21 33.63
N ILE A 407 10.06 -9.25 32.30
CA ILE A 407 10.48 -8.06 31.52
C ILE A 407 9.38 -7.00 31.57
N MET A 408 8.13 -7.42 31.48
CA MET A 408 6.99 -6.51 31.55
C MET A 408 6.80 -5.93 32.95
N ALA A 409 7.01 -6.74 34.00
CA ALA A 409 7.00 -6.26 35.38
C ALA A 409 8.09 -5.20 35.61
N LEU A 410 9.30 -5.42 35.08
CA LEU A 410 10.38 -4.43 35.08
C LEU A 410 10.00 -3.13 34.35
N LEU A 411 9.44 -3.24 33.14
CA LEU A 411 8.97 -2.07 32.39
C LEU A 411 7.91 -1.29 33.17
N ALA A 412 6.94 -1.97 33.76
CA ALA A 412 5.90 -1.33 34.56
C ALA A 412 6.47 -0.66 35.82
N MET A 413 7.45 -1.27 36.48
CA MET A 413 8.15 -0.67 37.62
C MET A 413 8.96 0.58 37.23
N ASP A 414 9.65 0.56 36.08
CA ASP A 414 10.37 1.72 35.57
C ASP A 414 9.41 2.88 35.28
N VAL A 415 8.25 2.60 34.70
CA VAL A 415 7.19 3.58 34.46
C VAL A 415 6.61 4.11 35.77
N TRP A 416 6.37 3.27 36.78
CA TRP A 416 5.98 3.71 38.12
C TRP A 416 7.02 4.63 38.76
N CYS A 417 8.29 4.29 38.64
CA CYS A 417 9.38 5.13 39.15
C CYS A 417 9.45 6.49 38.43
N PHE A 418 9.12 6.52 37.13
CA PHE A 418 8.98 7.76 36.37
C PHE A 418 7.79 8.58 36.86
N LEU A 419 6.62 7.98 37.04
CA LEU A 419 5.40 8.65 37.53
C LEU A 419 5.54 9.21 38.96
N ALA A 420 6.30 8.52 39.82
CA ALA A 420 6.53 8.95 41.19
C ALA A 420 7.51 10.13 41.31
N ARG A 421 8.30 10.39 40.26
CA ARG A 421 9.23 11.53 40.17
C ARG A 421 8.52 12.72 39.55
#